data_AF-A0AAW1V3C7-F1
#
_entry.id   AF-A0AAW1V3C7-F1
#
_cell.length_a   1.000
_cell.length_b   1.000
_cell.length_c   1.000
_cell.angle_alpha   90.00
_cell.angle_beta   90.00
_cell.angle_gamma   90.00
#
_symmetry.space_group_name_H-M   'P 1'
#
loop_
_entity.id
_entity.type
_entity.pdbx_description
1 polymer ?
#
loop_
_entity_poly.entity_id
_entity_poly.type
_entity_poly.pdbx_seq_one_letter_code
_entity_poly.pdbx_strand_id
1 'polypeptide(L)'
;MLINIIDTTFPIYNKRYNPKFSSHWWDDNISHLITKRKQAFISYKTYSTLENFMTFKKIRAQCRKLIRIKKKESSQKYCEQLTNIDSKRVWAAIKKFSGNSTFDHKVPIPDKILLECIENLASNSASSRPIFRNSSEKIKYISLQEFDYSLKNKRSSAPV
;
A
#
# COMPACT_ATOMS: atom_id res chain seq x y z
N MET A 1 12.93 13.11 37.73
CA MET A 1 11.46 13.16 37.69
C MET A 1 10.84 13.39 36.31
N LEU A 2 11.61 13.50 35.20
CA LEU A 2 11.03 13.67 33.84
C LEU A 2 10.78 12.35 33.09
N ILE A 3 11.46 11.26 33.45
CA ILE A 3 11.37 9.96 32.77
C ILE A 3 9.98 9.31 32.99
N ASN A 4 9.41 9.41 34.19
CA ASN A 4 8.12 8.80 34.53
C ASN A 4 6.90 9.43 33.82
N ILE A 5 7.02 10.66 33.32
CA ILE A 5 5.91 11.34 32.63
C ILE A 5 5.76 10.80 31.19
N ILE A 6 6.88 10.44 30.55
CA ILE A 6 6.88 9.95 29.17
C ILE A 6 6.22 8.55 29.10
N ASP A 7 6.51 7.69 30.07
CA ASP A 7 5.95 6.33 30.13
C ASP A 7 4.44 6.31 30.52
N THR A 8 3.94 7.37 31.15
CA THR A 8 2.51 7.50 31.53
C THR A 8 1.66 8.23 30.49
N THR A 9 2.28 9.09 29.67
CA THR A 9 1.58 9.86 28.61
C THR A 9 1.47 9.12 27.28
N PHE A 10 2.37 8.18 27.01
CA PHE A 10 2.33 7.36 25.80
C PHE A 10 2.04 5.91 26.16
N PRO A 11 0.79 5.40 25.97
CA PRO A 11 0.53 3.99 26.16
C PRO A 11 1.45 3.21 25.21
N ILE A 12 2.35 2.41 25.77
CA ILE A 12 3.21 1.50 25.01
C ILE A 12 2.26 0.52 24.30
N TYR A 13 1.95 0.81 23.04
CA TYR A 13 1.13 -0.04 22.18
C TYR A 13 1.84 -1.37 21.99
N ASN A 14 1.41 -2.33 22.80
CA ASN A 14 2.00 -3.64 22.93
C ASN A 14 1.72 -4.47 21.66
N LYS A 15 2.78 -5.09 21.11
CA LYS A 15 2.88 -5.72 19.77
C LYS A 15 2.53 -4.78 18.60
N ARG A 16 3.55 -4.38 17.83
CA ARG A 16 3.38 -3.86 16.46
C ARG A 16 2.57 -4.88 15.66
N TYR A 17 1.26 -4.68 15.52
CA TYR A 17 0.43 -5.40 14.59
C TYR A 17 1.08 -5.28 13.22
N ASN A 18 1.67 -6.36 12.73
CA ASN A 18 2.27 -6.35 11.40
C ASN A 18 1.14 -6.73 10.43
N PRO A 19 0.61 -5.77 9.65
CA PRO A 19 -0.53 -6.01 8.76
C PRO A 19 -0.23 -7.12 7.73
N LYS A 20 1.05 -7.44 7.51
CA LYS A 20 1.48 -8.59 6.68
C LYS A 20 0.99 -9.93 7.23
N PHE A 21 1.02 -10.14 8.56
CA PHE A 21 0.62 -11.39 9.20
C PHE A 21 -0.90 -11.52 9.42
N SER A 22 -1.65 -10.43 9.30
CA SER A 22 -3.12 -10.48 9.41
C SER A 22 -3.82 -10.80 8.10
N SER A 23 -3.09 -10.90 6.99
CA SER A 23 -3.71 -11.20 5.70
C SER A 23 -3.92 -12.70 5.57
N HIS A 24 -5.13 -13.12 5.18
CA HIS A 24 -5.52 -14.53 5.10
C HIS A 24 -4.73 -15.36 4.08
N TRP A 25 -3.92 -14.72 3.23
CA TRP A 25 -3.00 -15.39 2.30
C TRP A 25 -1.59 -15.59 2.84
N TRP A 26 -1.27 -15.04 4.01
CA TRP A 26 0.06 -15.15 4.60
C TRP A 26 0.26 -16.54 5.22
N ASP A 27 1.39 -17.16 4.88
CA ASP A 27 1.75 -18.54 5.23
C ASP A 27 3.22 -18.56 5.66
N ASP A 28 3.61 -19.49 6.52
CA ASP A 28 4.98 -19.66 7.00
C ASP A 28 5.95 -19.90 5.84
N ASN A 29 5.48 -20.61 4.80
CA ASN A 29 6.23 -20.81 3.56
C ASN A 29 6.58 -19.49 2.85
N ILE A 30 5.64 -18.54 2.81
CA ILE A 30 5.86 -17.21 2.23
C ILE A 30 6.83 -16.41 3.12
N SER A 31 6.67 -16.50 4.44
CA SER A 31 7.57 -15.85 5.41
C SER A 31 9.02 -16.32 5.22
N HIS A 32 9.24 -17.63 5.11
CA HIS A 32 10.54 -18.22 4.85
C HIS A 32 11.15 -17.75 3.54
N LEU A 33 10.38 -17.78 2.45
CA LEU A 33 10.86 -17.34 1.15
C LEU A 33 11.20 -15.85 1.11
N ILE A 34 10.42 -15.00 1.78
CA ILE A 34 10.73 -13.57 1.89
C ILE A 34 12.04 -13.37 2.65
N THR A 35 12.28 -14.16 3.71
CA THR A 35 13.54 -14.14 4.45
C THR A 35 14.71 -14.58 3.58
N LYS A 36 14.57 -15.69 2.83
CA LYS A 36 15.56 -16.14 1.84
C LYS A 36 15.85 -15.09 0.77
N ARG A 37 14.83 -14.42 0.26
CA ARG A 37 14.99 -13.31 -0.70
C ARG A 37 15.77 -12.14 -0.11
N LYS A 38 15.52 -11.81 1.17
CA LYS A 38 16.25 -10.76 1.88
C LYS A 38 17.71 -11.16 2.08
N GLN A 39 17.97 -12.39 2.50
CA GLN A 39 19.33 -12.92 2.64
C GLN A 39 20.09 -12.90 1.31
N ALA A 40 19.50 -13.42 0.23
CA ALA A 40 20.13 -13.40 -1.09
C ALA A 40 20.39 -11.97 -1.61
N PHE A 41 19.50 -11.03 -1.31
CA PHE A 41 19.73 -9.62 -1.63
C PHE A 41 20.91 -9.04 -0.83
N ILE A 42 21.01 -9.36 0.46
CA ILE A 42 22.13 -8.93 1.29
C ILE A 42 23.43 -9.52 0.75
N SER A 43 23.49 -10.81 0.46
CA SER A 43 24.67 -11.46 -0.13
C SER A 43 25.11 -10.84 -1.45
N TYR A 44 24.17 -10.53 -2.34
CA TYR A 44 24.46 -9.81 -3.59
C TYR A 44 24.95 -8.36 -3.34
N LYS A 45 24.36 -7.67 -2.36
CA LYS A 45 24.74 -6.30 -2.00
C LYS A 45 26.13 -6.24 -1.36
N THR A 46 26.50 -7.23 -0.53
CA THR A 46 27.81 -7.31 0.11
C THR A 46 28.89 -7.80 -0.85
N TYR A 47 28.55 -8.80 -1.67
CA TYR A 47 29.45 -9.42 -2.64
C TYR A 47 28.76 -9.50 -4.01
N SER A 48 28.98 -8.48 -4.84
CA SER A 48 28.34 -8.35 -6.16
C SER A 48 28.98 -9.24 -7.22
N THR A 49 28.93 -10.56 -7.01
CA THR A 49 29.32 -11.56 -8.00
C THR A 49 28.14 -11.91 -8.93
N LEU A 50 28.45 -12.39 -10.13
CA LEU A 50 27.42 -12.83 -11.09
C LEU A 50 26.55 -13.97 -10.52
N GLU A 51 27.17 -14.90 -9.79
CA GLU A 51 26.45 -15.99 -9.14
C GLU A 51 25.44 -15.47 -8.11
N ASN A 52 25.86 -14.54 -7.24
CA ASN A 52 24.97 -13.92 -6.24
C ASN A 52 23.83 -13.13 -6.88
N PHE A 53 24.08 -12.48 -8.02
CA PHE A 53 23.03 -11.81 -8.77
C PHE A 53 22.00 -12.80 -9.33
N MET A 54 22.47 -13.90 -9.92
CA MET A 54 21.63 -14.94 -10.50
C MET A 54 20.79 -15.65 -9.43
N THR A 55 21.38 -15.98 -8.27
CA THR A 55 20.65 -16.58 -7.15
C THR A 55 19.58 -15.62 -6.60
N PHE A 56 19.91 -14.34 -6.40
CA PHE A 56 18.93 -13.33 -5.99
C PHE A 56 17.78 -13.20 -7.00
N LYS A 57 18.07 -13.16 -8.31
CA LYS A 57 17.04 -13.08 -9.35
C LYS A 57 16.12 -14.30 -9.34
N LYS A 58 16.67 -15.51 -9.23
CA LYS A 58 15.89 -16.77 -9.13
C LYS A 58 14.96 -16.74 -7.91
N ILE A 59 15.50 -16.46 -6.73
CA ILE A 59 14.72 -16.42 -5.48
C ILE A 59 13.66 -15.31 -5.53
N ARG A 60 13.99 -14.13 -6.07
CA ARG A 60 13.02 -13.04 -6.26
C ARG A 60 11.86 -13.46 -7.17
N ALA A 61 12.14 -14.16 -8.27
CA ALA A 61 11.10 -14.67 -9.18
C ALA A 61 10.21 -15.70 -8.49
N GLN A 62 10.80 -16.66 -7.79
CA GLN A 62 10.08 -17.68 -7.01
C GLN A 62 9.17 -17.06 -5.95
N CYS A 63 9.68 -16.09 -5.18
CA CYS A 63 8.89 -15.37 -4.18
C CYS A 63 7.67 -14.68 -4.80
N ARG A 64 7.85 -13.95 -5.92
CA ARG A 64 6.73 -13.28 -6.60
C ARG A 64 5.69 -14.29 -7.09
N LYS A 65 6.13 -15.42 -7.66
CA LYS A 65 5.22 -16.48 -8.12
C LYS A 65 4.40 -17.02 -6.97
N LEU A 66 5.03 -17.42 -5.87
CA LEU A 66 4.32 -17.99 -4.72
C LEU A 66 3.32 -17.01 -4.11
N ILE A 67 3.71 -15.75 -3.91
CA ILE A 67 2.81 -14.73 -3.36
C ILE A 67 1.57 -14.55 -4.24
N ARG A 68 1.72 -14.55 -5.57
CA ARG A 68 0.58 -14.44 -6.49
C ARG A 68 -0.35 -15.64 -6.38
N ILE A 69 0.20 -16.85 -6.35
CA ILE A 69 -0.57 -18.09 -6.22
C ILE A 69 -1.37 -18.07 -4.92
N LYS A 70 -0.70 -17.82 -3.79
CA LYS A 70 -1.33 -17.81 -2.46
C LYS A 70 -2.41 -16.73 -2.32
N LYS A 71 -2.18 -15.54 -2.89
CA LYS A 71 -3.21 -14.50 -2.97
C LYS A 71 -4.42 -14.97 -3.78
N LYS A 72 -4.21 -15.56 -4.96
CA LYS A 72 -5.30 -16.09 -5.80
C LYS A 72 -6.10 -17.16 -5.05
N GLU A 73 -5.42 -18.15 -4.49
CA GLU A 73 -6.04 -19.25 -3.73
C GLU A 73 -6.87 -18.72 -2.55
N SER A 74 -6.32 -17.80 -1.77
CA SER A 74 -7.03 -17.21 -0.64
C SER A 74 -8.28 -16.42 -1.05
N SER A 75 -8.19 -15.70 -2.17
CA SER A 75 -9.31 -14.92 -2.69
C SER A 75 -10.39 -15.84 -3.22
N GLN A 76 -10.02 -16.90 -3.94
CA GLN A 76 -10.95 -17.89 -4.45
C GLN A 76 -11.68 -18.59 -3.30
N LYS A 77 -10.94 -19.10 -2.30
CA LYS A 77 -11.53 -19.72 -1.10
C LYS A 77 -12.49 -18.78 -0.37
N TYR A 78 -12.17 -17.50 -0.31
CA TYR A 78 -13.05 -16.51 0.30
C TYR A 78 -14.35 -16.33 -0.51
N CYS A 79 -14.25 -16.25 -1.84
CA CYS A 79 -15.43 -16.16 -2.71
C CYS A 79 -16.31 -17.41 -2.65
N GLU A 80 -15.71 -18.61 -2.53
CA GLU A 80 -16.45 -19.87 -2.37
C GLU A 80 -17.27 -19.91 -1.07
N GLN A 81 -16.81 -19.22 -0.02
CA GLN A 81 -17.50 -19.12 1.27
C GLN A 81 -18.58 -18.01 1.32
N LEU A 82 -18.80 -17.30 0.21
CA LEU A 82 -19.61 -16.09 0.14
C LEU A 82 -21.10 -16.38 -0.10
N THR A 83 -21.75 -17.19 0.73
CA THR A 83 -23.16 -17.59 0.53
C THR A 83 -24.18 -16.75 1.31
N ASN A 84 -23.80 -16.14 2.44
CA ASN A 84 -24.68 -15.23 3.23
C ASN A 84 -23.86 -14.33 4.16
N ILE A 85 -23.13 -13.36 3.60
CA ILE A 85 -22.23 -12.48 4.36
C ILE A 85 -22.65 -11.02 4.18
N ASP A 86 -22.80 -10.29 5.28
CA ASP A 86 -23.09 -8.85 5.27
C ASP A 86 -22.09 -8.07 4.39
N SER A 87 -22.60 -7.12 3.60
CA SER A 87 -21.79 -6.26 2.73
C SER A 87 -20.62 -5.59 3.47
N LYS A 88 -20.83 -5.20 4.74
CA LYS A 88 -19.77 -4.63 5.59
C LYS A 88 -18.59 -5.58 5.80
N ARG A 89 -18.87 -6.87 6.02
CA ARG A 89 -17.84 -7.91 6.20
C ARG A 89 -17.12 -8.19 4.89
N VAL A 90 -17.84 -8.18 3.76
CA VAL A 90 -17.25 -8.31 2.42
C VAL A 90 -16.25 -7.18 2.15
N TRP A 91 -16.66 -5.94 2.36
CA TRP A 91 -15.77 -4.79 2.18
C TRP A 91 -14.57 -4.81 3.14
N ALA A 92 -14.75 -5.26 4.38
CA ALA A 92 -13.64 -5.44 5.32
C ALA A 92 -12.63 -6.48 4.85
N ALA A 93 -13.10 -7.61 4.29
CA ALA A 93 -12.23 -8.65 3.73
C ALA A 93 -11.49 -8.14 2.48
N ILE A 94 -12.18 -7.45 1.56
CA ILE A 94 -11.58 -6.85 0.36
C ILE A 94 -10.45 -5.88 0.73
N LYS A 95 -10.66 -5.03 1.75
CA LYS A 95 -9.60 -4.14 2.27
C LYS A 95 -8.40 -4.92 2.79
N LYS A 96 -8.62 -6.03 3.50
CA LYS A 96 -7.55 -6.93 3.98
C LYS A 96 -6.79 -7.62 2.84
N PHE A 97 -7.46 -7.96 1.74
CA PHE A 97 -6.83 -8.53 0.53
C PHE A 97 -6.00 -7.50 -0.24
N SER A 98 -6.52 -6.27 -0.35
CA SER A 98 -5.83 -5.16 -1.00
C SER A 98 -4.50 -4.83 -0.30
N GLY A 99 -4.43 -5.02 1.02
CA GLY A 99 -3.24 -4.65 1.81
C GLY A 99 -3.14 -3.14 2.01
N ASN A 100 -4.10 -2.37 1.48
CA ASN A 100 -4.36 -0.98 1.82
C ASN A 100 -5.04 -0.96 3.19
N SER A 101 -4.31 -1.34 4.24
CA SER A 101 -4.63 -0.84 5.56
C SER A 101 -4.30 0.64 5.52
N THR A 102 -5.27 1.46 5.12
CA THR A 102 -5.33 2.83 5.64
C THR A 102 -5.41 2.62 7.13
N PHE A 103 -4.25 2.60 7.80
CA PHE A 103 -4.22 2.95 9.20
C PHE A 103 -4.91 4.30 9.20
N ASP A 104 -6.12 4.30 9.74
CA ASP A 104 -6.78 5.51 10.14
C ASP A 104 -5.88 6.00 11.26
N HIS A 105 -4.76 6.62 10.90
CA HIS A 105 -3.89 7.37 11.78
C HIS A 105 -4.71 8.61 12.14
N LYS A 106 -5.83 8.39 12.84
CA LYS A 106 -6.39 9.34 13.78
C LYS A 106 -5.42 9.42 14.94
N VAL A 107 -4.19 9.83 14.65
CA VAL A 107 -3.36 10.48 15.64
C VAL A 107 -4.01 11.86 15.71
N PRO A 108 -4.72 12.20 16.80
CA PRO A 108 -5.16 13.57 16.96
C PRO A 108 -3.87 14.38 17.02
N ILE A 109 -3.55 15.09 15.94
CA ILE A 109 -2.47 16.05 15.96
C ILE A 109 -2.95 17.11 16.95
N PRO A 110 -2.26 17.33 18.08
CA PRO A 110 -2.66 18.34 19.03
C PRO A 110 -2.81 19.69 18.31
N ASP A 111 -3.92 20.39 18.52
CA ASP A 111 -4.27 21.60 17.77
C ASP A 111 -3.13 22.63 17.74
N LYS A 112 -2.34 22.70 18.81
CA LYS A 112 -1.15 23.56 18.90
C LYS A 112 -0.10 23.25 17.84
N ILE A 113 0.18 21.97 17.57
CA ILE A 113 1.16 21.53 16.55
C ILE A 113 0.59 21.77 15.15
N LEU A 114 -0.72 21.57 14.96
CA LEU A 114 -1.39 21.86 13.70
C LEU A 114 -1.30 23.35 13.37
N LEU A 115 -1.60 24.21 14.34
CA LEU A 115 -1.54 25.67 14.20
C LEU A 115 -0.11 26.15 13.91
N GLU A 116 0.87 25.64 14.64
CA GLU A 116 2.29 25.95 14.41
C GLU A 116 2.76 25.49 13.01
N CYS A 117 2.31 24.32 12.54
CA CYS A 117 2.59 23.87 11.18
C CYS A 117 1.94 24.77 10.12
N ILE A 118 0.68 25.19 10.34
CA ILE A 118 -0.03 26.10 9.43
C ILE A 118 0.66 27.46 9.38
N GLU A 119 1.05 28.00 10.52
CA GLU A 119 1.77 29.27 10.63
C GLU A 119 3.15 29.20 9.96
N ASN A 120 3.90 28.11 10.16
CA ASN A 120 5.20 27.90 9.51
C ASN A 120 5.08 27.67 8.00
N LEU A 121 3.98 27.07 7.52
CA LEU A 121 3.66 26.96 6.08
C LEU A 121 3.21 28.30 5.48
N ALA A 122 2.56 29.14 6.27
CA ALA A 122 2.06 30.46 5.85
C ALA A 122 3.13 31.57 5.93
N SER A 123 4.22 31.38 6.69
CA SER A 123 5.22 32.41 6.98
C SER A 123 6.31 32.57 5.93
N ASN A 124 6.06 32.15 4.69
CA ASN A 124 6.75 32.70 3.53
C ASN A 124 5.73 33.40 2.65
N SER A 125 5.95 34.69 2.50
CA SER A 125 5.32 35.65 1.60
C SER A 125 5.32 35.19 0.13
N ALA A 126 4.56 34.14 -0.18
CA ALA A 126 4.06 33.90 -1.51
C ALA A 126 2.60 34.33 -1.53
N SER A 127 2.38 35.61 -1.85
CA SER A 127 1.16 36.05 -2.52
C SER A 127 1.07 35.42 -3.92
N SER A 128 1.17 34.10 -4.00
CA SER A 128 0.61 33.36 -5.11
C SER A 128 -0.55 32.61 -4.50
N ARG A 129 -1.75 33.19 -4.63
CA ARG A 129 -2.95 32.37 -4.75
C ARG A 129 -2.55 31.17 -5.62
N PRO A 130 -2.92 29.92 -5.30
CA PRO A 130 -2.75 28.87 -6.28
C PRO A 130 -3.41 29.42 -7.55
N ILE A 131 -2.60 29.67 -8.57
CA ILE A 131 -3.12 29.95 -9.89
C ILE A 131 -3.71 28.61 -10.26
N PHE A 132 -4.98 28.40 -9.91
CA PHE A 132 -5.83 27.59 -10.73
C PHE A 132 -5.62 28.20 -12.09
N ARG A 133 -4.90 27.47 -12.95
CA ARG A 133 -4.90 27.77 -14.36
C ARG A 133 -6.37 27.62 -14.73
N ASN A 134 -7.11 28.71 -14.64
CA ASN A 134 -8.32 28.90 -15.39
C ASN A 134 -7.79 28.93 -16.81
N SER A 135 -7.54 27.75 -17.35
CA SER A 135 -7.40 27.56 -18.77
C SER A 135 -8.79 27.91 -19.29
N SER A 136 -8.97 29.20 -19.57
CA SER A 136 -9.95 29.71 -20.52
C SER A 136 -9.67 29.17 -21.93
N GLU A 137 -8.67 28.30 -22.08
CA GLU A 137 -8.64 27.30 -23.14
C GLU A 137 -9.97 26.53 -23.08
N LYS A 138 -10.82 26.77 -24.09
CA LYS A 138 -12.02 25.97 -24.36
C LYS A 138 -11.70 24.52 -24.05
N ILE A 139 -12.44 23.91 -23.12
CA ILE A 139 -12.43 22.47 -22.91
C ILE A 139 -12.56 21.84 -24.29
N LYS A 140 -11.49 21.18 -24.75
CA LYS A 140 -11.53 20.51 -26.05
C LYS A 140 -12.50 19.34 -25.88
N TYR A 141 -13.71 19.49 -26.42
CA TYR A 141 -14.68 18.42 -26.42
C TYR A 141 -14.04 17.22 -27.09
N ILE A 142 -14.06 16.09 -26.39
CA ILE A 142 -13.59 14.83 -26.96
C ILE A 142 -14.44 14.54 -28.18
N SER A 143 -13.81 14.31 -29.33
CA SER A 143 -14.57 13.92 -30.53
C SER A 143 -15.15 12.53 -30.31
N LEU A 144 -16.32 12.25 -30.92
CA LEU A 144 -16.90 10.89 -30.89
C LEU A 144 -15.90 9.83 -31.37
N GLN A 145 -15.03 10.20 -32.30
CA GLN A 145 -13.98 9.35 -32.83
C GLN A 145 -12.87 9.05 -31.79
N GLU A 146 -12.44 10.03 -31.00
CA GLU A 146 -11.49 9.84 -29.88
C GLU A 146 -12.12 9.04 -28.73
N PHE A 147 -13.41 9.21 -28.48
CA PHE A 147 -14.16 8.43 -27.51
C PHE A 147 -14.24 6.95 -27.93
N ASP A 148 -14.62 6.68 -29.17
CA ASP A 148 -14.68 5.34 -29.74
C ASP A 148 -13.31 4.67 -29.79
N TYR A 149 -12.26 5.43 -30.11
CA TYR A 149 -10.89 4.93 -30.08
C TYR A 149 -10.49 4.51 -28.65
N SER A 150 -10.86 5.31 -27.65
CA SER A 150 -10.59 5.01 -26.23
C SER A 150 -11.36 3.78 -25.73
N LEU A 151 -12.58 3.55 -26.23
CA LEU A 151 -13.36 2.34 -25.94
C LEU A 151 -12.74 1.09 -26.59
N LYS A 152 -12.28 1.20 -27.84
CA LYS A 152 -11.62 0.10 -28.57
C LYS A 152 -10.27 -0.30 -27.95
N ASN A 153 -9.55 0.65 -27.36
CA ASN A 153 -8.25 0.41 -26.73
C ASN A 153 -8.31 0.03 -25.23
N LYS A 154 -9.49 -0.30 -24.69
CA LYS A 154 -9.58 -0.91 -23.36
C LYS A 154 -8.90 -2.27 -23.38
N ARG A 155 -7.61 -2.31 -23.04
CA ARG A 155 -7.00 -3.50 -22.45
C ARG A 155 -7.87 -3.84 -21.26
N SER A 156 -8.50 -5.00 -21.27
CA SER A 156 -9.32 -5.51 -20.19
C SER A 156 -8.49 -5.52 -18.89
N SER A 157 -8.58 -4.43 -18.12
CA SER A 157 -8.01 -4.35 -16.77
C SER A 157 -8.79 -5.22 -15.78
N ALA A 158 -9.90 -5.81 -16.23
CA ALA A 158 -10.61 -6.85 -15.53
C ALA A 158 -9.79 -8.15 -15.62
N PRO A 159 -9.40 -8.77 -14.49
CA PRO A 159 -8.86 -10.12 -14.51
C PRO A 159 -9.99 -11.06 -14.96
N VAL A 160 -9.75 -11.80 -16.04
CA VAL A 160 -10.52 -13.01 -16.40
C VAL A 160 -10.07 -14.16 -15.49
#